data_AF-A0A1Y3N1F1-F1
#
_entry.id   AF-A0A1Y3N1F1-F1
#
_cell.length_a   1.000
_cell.length_b   1.000
_cell.length_c   1.000
_cell.angle_alpha   90.00
_cell.angle_beta   90.00
_cell.angle_gamma   90.00
#
_symmetry.space_group_name_H-M   'P 1'
#
loop_
_entity.id
_entity.type
_entity.pdbx_description
1 polymer ?
#
loop_
_entity_poly.entity_id
_entity_poly.type
_entity_poly.pdbx_seq_one_letter_code
_entity_poly.pdbx_strand_id
1 'polypeptide(L)' 'TPLLITSDKGHKAIIKILVEHGADINKENKRGETALSLAFNKGYKDIITYLIKHG' A
#
# COMPACT_ATOMS: atom_id res chain seq x y z
N THR A 1 6.45 2.99 6.43
CA THR A 1 5.96 1.84 7.23
C THR A 1 6.09 0.57 6.41
N PRO A 2 5.97 -0.64 7.00
CA PRO A 2 5.99 -1.89 6.25
C PRO A 2 5.05 -1.87 5.03
N LEU A 3 3.86 -1.27 5.19
CA LEU A 3 2.88 -1.12 4.11
C LEU A 3 3.42 -0.34 2.89
N LEU A 4 4.10 0.80 3.11
CA LEU A 4 4.70 1.59 2.03
C LEU A 4 5.77 0.81 1.25
N ILE A 5 6.62 0.07 1.97
CA ILE A 5 7.69 -0.74 1.36
C ILE A 5 7.06 -1.85 0.52
N THR A 6 6.06 -2.56 1.05
CA THR A 6 5.38 -3.63 0.30
C THR A 6 4.61 -3.12 -0.91
N SER A 7 4.06 -1.90 -0.86
CA SER A 7 3.42 -1.26 -2.02
C SER A 7 4.41 -0.83 -3.10
N ASP A 8 5.60 -0.33 -2.74
CA ASP A 8 6.67 -0.03 -3.71
C ASP A 8 7.24 -1.29 -4.36
N LYS A 9 7.27 -2.42 -3.64
CA LYS A 9 7.80 -3.71 -4.12
C LYS A 9 6.77 -4.63 -4.78
N GLY A 10 5.48 -4.32 -4.71
CA GLY A 10 4.44 -5.15 -5.32
C GLY A 10 4.05 -6.39 -4.49
N HIS A 11 4.31 -6.41 -3.18
CA HIS A 11 4.10 -7.57 -2.32
C HIS A 11 2.65 -7.69 -1.80
N LYS A 12 1.70 -7.93 -2.70
CA LYS A 12 0.26 -7.95 -2.38
C LYS A 12 -0.13 -8.86 -1.21
N ALA A 13 0.43 -10.07 -1.14
CA ALA A 13 0.08 -11.01 -0.05
C ALA A 13 0.40 -10.42 1.33
N ILE A 14 1.53 -9.71 1.44
CA ILE A 14 1.95 -9.05 2.69
C ILE A 14 1.09 -7.82 2.98
N ILE A 15 0.73 -7.05 1.95
CA ILE A 15 -0.19 -5.91 2.08
C ILE A 15 -1.51 -6.35 2.72
N LYS A 16 -2.06 -7.50 2.32
CA LYS A 16 -3.30 -8.03 2.92
C LYS A 16 -3.14 -8.28 4.41
N ILE A 17 -2.10 -9.01 4.80
CA ILE A 17 -1.81 -9.32 6.20
C ILE A 17 -1.69 -8.05 7.03
N LEU A 18 -0.95 -7.06 6.52
CA LEU A 18 -0.76 -5.79 7.22
C LEU A 18 -2.08 -5.03 7.41
N VAL A 19 -2.90 -4.94 6.36
CA VAL A 19 -4.21 -4.27 6.43
C VAL A 19 -5.18 -4.99 7.37
N GLU A 20 -5.21 -6.33 7.33
CA GLU A 20 -6.02 -7.15 8.24
C GLU A 20 -5.63 -6.97 9.72
N HIS A 21 -4.38 -6.60 10.00
CA HIS A 21 -3.86 -6.33 11.35
C HIS A 21 -3.85 -4.83 11.70
N GLY A 22 -4.62 -4.01 10.98
CA GLY A 22 -4.82 -2.59 11.32
C GLY A 22 -3.67 -1.67 10.93
N ALA A 23 -2.87 -2.02 9.91
CA ALA A 23 -1.93 -1.07 9.35
C ALA A 23 -2.64 0.17 8.81
N ASP A 24 -2.11 1.35 9.14
CA ASP A 24 -2.60 2.63 8.65
C ASP A 24 -2.30 2.78 7.15
N ILE A 25 -3.34 2.66 6.31
CA ILE A 25 -3.26 2.74 4.85
C ILE A 25 -2.98 4.16 4.36
N ASN A 26 -3.40 5.17 5.13
CA ASN A 26 -3.25 6.58 4.78
C ASN A 26 -1.93 7.16 5.30
N LYS A 27 -1.09 6.35 5.95
CA LYS A 27 0.21 6.78 6.45
C LYS A 27 1.12 7.25 5.32
N GLU A 28 1.58 8.48 5.43
CA GLU A 28 2.57 9.07 4.51
C GLU A 28 4.01 8.82 4.96
N ASN A 29 4.94 8.72 4.00
CA ASN A 29 6.36 8.86 4.28
C ASN A 29 6.80 10.35 4.34
N LYS A 30 8.10 10.59 4.55
CA LYS A 30 8.68 11.95 4.60
C LYS A 30 8.51 12.76 3.30
N ARG A 31 8.09 12.15 2.20
CA ARG A 31 7.86 12.77 0.89
C ARG A 31 6.37 12.98 0.60
N GLY A 32 5.48 12.67 1.54
CA GLY A 32 4.02 12.73 1.32
C GLY A 32 3.47 11.57 0.47
N GLU A 33 4.23 10.49 0.29
CA GLU A 33 3.77 9.34 -0.50
C GLU A 33 3.03 8.33 0.39
N THR A 34 1.88 7.87 -0.08
CA THR A 34 1.05 6.83 0.54
C THR A 34 1.30 5.47 -0.10
N ALA A 35 0.72 4.42 0.49
CA ALA A 35 0.76 3.08 -0.09
C ALA A 35 0.13 3.06 -1.49
N LEU A 36 -0.93 3.84 -1.68
CA LEU A 36 -1.65 3.97 -2.95
C LEU A 36 -0.81 4.68 -4.01
N SER A 37 -0.16 5.81 -3.68
CA SER A 37 0.64 6.56 -4.66
C SER A 37 1.86 5.75 -5.14
N LEU A 38 2.50 4.99 -4.25
CA LEU A 38 3.60 4.10 -4.60
C LEU A 38 3.14 2.97 -5.55
N ALA A 39 2.04 2.30 -5.23
CA ALA A 39 1.49 1.24 -6.08
C ALA A 39 1.04 1.78 -7.46
N PHE A 40 0.48 3.00 -7.50
CA PHE A 40 0.06 3.67 -8.72
C PHE A 40 1.26 3.98 -9.64
N ASN A 41 2.34 4.56 -9.10
CA ASN A 41 3.55 4.88 -9.85
C ASN A 41 4.21 3.65 -10.49
N LYS A 42 3.99 2.45 -9.92
CA LYS A 42 4.51 1.18 -10.45
C LYS A 42 3.52 0.43 -11.34
N GLY A 43 2.26 0.87 -11.40
CA GLY A 43 1.21 0.20 -12.19
C GLY A 43 0.70 -1.11 -11.58
N TYR A 44 0.83 -1.32 -10.27
CA TYR A 44 0.36 -2.53 -9.58
C TYR A 44 -1.17 -2.52 -9.41
N LYS A 45 -1.90 -2.76 -10.50
CA LYS A 45 -3.37 -2.68 -10.58
C LYS A 45 -4.09 -3.43 -9.47
N ASP A 46 -3.59 -4.59 -9.09
CA ASP A 46 -4.22 -5.47 -8.14
C ASP A 46 -4.01 -5.03 -6.68
N ILE A 47 -2.89 -4.36 -6.40
CA ILE A 47 -2.64 -3.64 -5.15
C ILE A 47 -3.46 -2.37 -5.09
N ILE A 48 -3.50 -1.58 -6.17
CA ILE A 48 -4.32 -0.36 -6.26
C ILE A 48 -5.78 -0.68 -5.96
N THR A 49 -6.32 -1.70 -6.63
CA THR A 49 -7.71 -2.16 -6.41
C THR A 49 -7.93 -2.61 -4.96
N TYR A 50 -6.95 -3.32 -4.38
CA TYR A 50 -7.05 -3.76 -3.00
C TYR A 50 -7.05 -2.58 -2.01
N LEU A 51 -6.11 -1.64 -2.16
CA LEU A 51 -6.00 -0.48 -1.29
C LEU A 51 -7.24 0.42 -1.39
N ILE A 52 -7.73 0.71 -2.61
CA ILE A 52 -8.98 1.48 -2.81
C ILE A 52 -10.18 0.82 -2.10
N LYS A 53 -10.24 -0.51 -2.07
CA LYS A 53 -11.31 -1.23 -1.39
C LYS A 53 -11.22 -1.16 0.14
N HIS A 54 -10.03 -0.89 0.70
CA HIS A 54 -9.77 -0.97 2.14
C HIS A 54 -9.38 0.36 2.80
N GLY A 55 -9.05 1.42 2.04
CA GLY A 55 -9.01 2.81 2.51
C GLY A 55 -7.67 3.49 2.34
#